data_AF-A0A7W5ZND8-F1
#
_entry.id   AF-A0A7W5ZND8-F1
#
_cell.length_a   1.000
_cell.length_b   1.000
_cell.length_c   1.000
_cell.angle_alpha   90.00
_cell.angle_beta   90.00
_cell.angle_gamma   90.00
#
_symmetry.space_group_name_H-M   'P 1'
#
loop_
_entity.id
_entity.type
_entity.pdbx_description
1 polymer ?
#
loop_
_entity_poly.entity_id
_entity_poly.type
_entity_poly.pdbx_seq_one_letter_code
_entity_poly.pdbx_strand_id
1 'polypeptide(L)'
;MNNQELVKEQSRFLEMNGFIIPRTEGEAENVLANLNGYTLLMIGSYKNSTWQNGVVDALKKSEGIIIKPVAVFSDVNNAVVNKVFDYAPSIPRGLNGVAIFNGSELIEFIKILQLEEQSVSSKILGAILNLEM
;
A
#
# COMPACT_ATOMS: atom_id res chain seq x y z
N MET A 1 2.12 -1.57 24.84
CA MET A 1 2.53 -2.31 23.63
C MET A 1 3.85 -1.72 23.16
N ASN A 2 4.87 -2.56 22.97
CA ASN A 2 6.14 -2.10 22.41
C ASN A 2 6.05 -2.00 20.88
N ASN A 3 7.00 -1.31 20.22
CA ASN A 3 6.96 -1.11 18.77
C ASN A 3 7.02 -2.43 17.97
N GLN A 4 7.65 -3.48 18.49
CA GLN A 4 7.76 -4.77 17.80
C GLN A 4 6.41 -5.52 17.78
N GLU A 5 5.67 -5.47 18.89
CA GLU A 5 4.32 -6.03 18.99
C GLU A 5 3.35 -5.32 18.04
N LEU A 6 3.39 -3.99 18.00
CA LEU A 6 2.54 -3.17 17.11
C LEU A 6 2.77 -3.53 15.63
N VAL A 7 4.03 -3.64 15.21
CA VAL A 7 4.40 -4.02 13.84
C VAL A 7 3.88 -5.42 13.51
N LYS A 8 3.98 -6.36 14.46
CA LYS A 8 3.52 -7.73 14.27
C LYS A 8 2.00 -7.82 14.15
N GLU A 9 1.27 -7.12 15.00
CA GLU A 9 -0.19 -7.11 14.99
C GLU A 9 -0.74 -6.50 13.69
N GLN A 10 -0.25 -5.33 13.31
CA GLN A 10 -0.69 -4.68 12.07
C GLN A 10 -0.21 -5.42 10.82
N SER A 11 0.99 -6.01 10.83
CA SER A 11 1.43 -6.92 9.75
C SER A 11 0.42 -8.04 9.55
N ARG A 12 0.06 -8.71 10.65
CA ARG A 12 -0.89 -9.82 10.63
C ARG A 12 -2.26 -9.38 10.12
N PHE A 13 -2.73 -8.21 10.55
CA PHE A 13 -3.99 -7.64 10.07
C PHE A 13 -3.99 -7.47 8.55
N LEU A 14 -2.94 -6.89 7.98
CA LEU A 14 -2.83 -6.67 6.54
C LEU A 14 -2.67 -7.99 5.77
N GLU A 15 -1.82 -8.90 6.25
CA GLU A 15 -1.64 -10.23 5.66
C GLU A 15 -2.96 -11.03 5.66
N MET A 16 -3.76 -10.95 6.73
CA MET A 16 -5.10 -11.56 6.78
C MET A 16 -6.11 -10.95 5.80
N ASN A 17 -5.85 -9.73 5.31
CA ASN A 17 -6.64 -9.07 4.26
C ASN A 17 -5.94 -9.12 2.89
N GLY A 18 -5.01 -10.06 2.70
CA GLY A 18 -4.42 -10.37 1.40
C GLY A 18 -3.20 -9.53 1.01
N PHE A 19 -2.71 -8.66 1.88
CA PHE A 19 -1.52 -7.85 1.58
C PHE A 19 -0.25 -8.68 1.60
N ILE A 20 0.61 -8.43 0.61
CA ILE A 20 2.00 -8.87 0.61
C ILE A 20 2.85 -7.81 1.32
N ILE A 21 3.62 -8.21 2.33
CA ILE A 21 4.52 -7.31 3.06
C ILE A 21 5.97 -7.78 2.85
N PRO A 22 6.71 -7.22 1.87
CA PRO A 22 8.11 -7.58 1.67
C PRO A 22 8.94 -7.19 2.90
N ARG A 23 9.73 -8.15 3.38
CA ARG A 23 10.60 -8.02 4.56
C ARG A 23 12.04 -7.73 4.18
N THR A 24 12.43 -8.00 2.95
CA THR A 24 13.78 -7.81 2.39
C THR A 24 13.75 -7.03 1.08
N GLU A 25 14.88 -6.42 0.69
CA GLU A 25 15.00 -5.71 -0.59
C GLU A 25 14.77 -6.64 -1.79
N GLY A 26 15.24 -7.90 -1.70
CA GLY A 26 15.01 -8.91 -2.73
C GLY A 26 13.54 -9.30 -2.85
N GLU A 27 12.81 -9.40 -1.74
CA GLU A 27 11.34 -9.60 -1.79
C GLU A 27 10.63 -8.40 -2.40
N ALA A 28 11.02 -7.18 -2.05
CA ALA A 28 10.45 -5.98 -2.64
C ALA A 28 10.68 -5.95 -4.16
N GLU A 29 11.91 -6.21 -4.60
CA GLU A 29 12.27 -6.30 -6.02
C GLU A 29 11.46 -7.37 -6.74
N ASN A 30 11.32 -8.56 -6.16
CA ASN A 30 10.54 -9.63 -6.76
C ASN A 30 9.04 -9.28 -6.85
N VAL A 31 8.47 -8.64 -5.84
CA VAL A 31 7.06 -8.20 -5.87
C VAL A 31 6.85 -7.15 -6.96
N LEU A 32 7.75 -6.17 -7.04
CA LEU A 32 7.67 -5.05 -7.99
C LEU A 32 7.97 -5.46 -9.43
N ALA A 33 8.89 -6.41 -9.64
CA ALA A 33 9.20 -6.96 -10.96
C ALA A 33 8.07 -7.84 -11.52
N ASN A 34 7.20 -8.36 -10.64
CA ASN A 34 6.06 -9.20 -11.01
C ASN A 34 4.74 -8.49 -10.70
N LEU A 35 4.68 -7.17 -10.93
CA LEU A 35 3.41 -6.45 -10.97
C LEU A 35 2.72 -6.78 -12.30
N ASN A 36 1.58 -7.44 -12.19
CA ASN A 36 0.66 -7.70 -13.29
C ASN A 36 -0.72 -7.18 -12.90
N GLY A 37 -1.52 -6.77 -13.89
CA GLY A 37 -2.83 -6.15 -13.67
C GLY A 37 -2.78 -4.96 -12.70
N TYR A 38 -3.91 -4.67 -12.06
CA TYR A 38 -4.00 -3.59 -11.10
C TYR A 38 -3.46 -3.99 -9.72
N THR A 39 -2.39 -3.32 -9.30
CA THR A 39 -1.74 -3.51 -8.00
C THR A 39 -1.94 -2.26 -7.15
N LEU A 40 -2.30 -2.45 -5.88
CA LEU A 40 -2.33 -1.38 -4.88
C LEU A 40 -1.09 -1.49 -4.00
N LEU A 41 -0.29 -0.43 -3.94
CA LEU A 41 0.88 -0.33 -3.07
C LEU A 41 0.64 0.70 -1.97
N MET A 42 0.57 0.21 -0.75
CA MET A 42 0.44 1.01 0.47
C MET A 42 1.83 1.36 1.02
N ILE A 43 2.11 2.66 1.20
CA ILE A 43 3.38 3.17 1.72
C ILE A 43 3.09 3.96 2.99
N GLY A 44 3.68 3.56 4.11
CA GLY A 44 3.30 4.15 5.39
C GLY A 44 4.30 4.04 6.53
N SER A 45 3.78 4.28 7.72
CA SER A 45 4.42 3.99 9.01
C SER A 45 3.40 3.32 9.94
N TYR A 46 3.81 2.30 10.66
CA TYR A 46 2.99 1.60 11.66
C TYR A 46 2.56 2.50 12.83
N LYS A 47 3.31 3.58 13.10
CA LYS A 47 2.98 4.58 14.13
C LYS A 47 1.78 5.47 13.77
N ASN A 48 1.42 5.56 12.49
CA ASN A 48 0.29 6.35 12.01
C ASN A 48 -0.51 5.51 11.01
N SER A 49 -1.25 4.53 11.53
CA SER A 49 -1.87 3.43 10.78
C SER A 49 -3.39 3.43 10.77
N THR A 50 -4.03 4.46 11.34
CA THR A 50 -5.50 4.56 11.44
C THR A 50 -6.20 4.50 10.08
N TRP A 51 -5.51 4.82 9.00
CA TRP A 51 -6.02 4.78 7.63
C TRP A 51 -5.95 3.41 6.95
N GLN A 52 -5.21 2.43 7.52
CA GLN A 52 -5.08 1.09 6.94
C GLN A 52 -6.44 0.39 6.80
N ASN A 53 -7.33 0.58 7.77
CA ASN A 53 -8.69 0.07 7.73
C ASN A 53 -9.46 0.62 6.51
N GLY A 54 -9.28 1.91 6.20
CA GLY A 54 -9.89 2.54 5.04
C GLY A 54 -9.39 1.93 3.71
N VAL A 55 -8.10 1.59 3.62
CA VAL A 55 -7.55 0.87 2.45
C VAL A 55 -8.16 -0.53 2.33
N VAL A 56 -8.24 -1.27 3.44
CA VAL A 56 -8.82 -2.62 3.46
C VAL A 56 -10.31 -2.59 3.10
N ASP A 57 -11.06 -1.61 3.61
CA ASP A 57 -12.48 -1.41 3.28
C ASP A 57 -12.69 -1.10 1.80
N ALA A 58 -11.86 -0.22 1.22
CA ALA A 58 -11.90 0.07 -0.22
C ALA A 58 -11.62 -1.18 -1.06
N LEU A 59 -10.60 -1.97 -0.71
CA LEU A 59 -10.27 -3.22 -1.40
C LEU A 59 -11.38 -4.26 -1.34
N LYS A 60 -12.09 -4.36 -0.21
CA LYS A 60 -13.25 -5.26 -0.07
C LYS A 60 -14.42 -4.82 -0.96
N LYS A 61 -14.62 -3.52 -1.11
CA LYS A 61 -15.69 -2.92 -1.92
C LYS A 61 -15.38 -2.89 -3.41
N SER A 62 -14.12 -3.03 -3.81
CA SER A 62 -13.70 -3.00 -5.22
C SER A 62 -13.82 -4.34 -5.95
N GLU A 63 -14.50 -5.33 -5.36
CA GLU A 63 -14.85 -6.62 -6.00
C GLU A 63 -13.71 -7.36 -6.75
N GLY A 64 -12.47 -7.19 -6.29
CA GLY A 64 -11.30 -7.87 -6.87
C GLY A 64 -10.62 -7.19 -8.06
N ILE A 65 -10.98 -5.93 -8.39
CA ILE A 65 -10.27 -5.12 -9.41
C ILE A 65 -8.77 -5.06 -9.11
N ILE A 66 -8.42 -4.78 -7.85
CA ILE A 66 -7.04 -4.88 -7.37
C ILE A 66 -6.72 -6.35 -7.12
N ILE A 67 -5.78 -6.89 -7.90
CA ILE A 67 -5.41 -8.31 -7.83
C ILE A 67 -4.26 -8.57 -6.87
N LYS A 68 -3.52 -7.53 -6.48
CA LYS A 68 -2.33 -7.67 -5.64
C LYS A 68 -2.12 -6.44 -4.75
N PRO A 69 -2.62 -6.45 -3.50
CA PRO A 69 -2.30 -5.41 -2.53
C PRO A 69 -0.93 -5.69 -1.88
N VAL A 70 -0.09 -4.66 -1.80
CA VAL A 70 1.27 -4.70 -1.25
C VAL A 70 1.40 -3.60 -0.21
N ALA A 71 2.11 -3.84 0.90
CA ALA A 71 2.34 -2.82 1.91
C ALA A 71 3.81 -2.74 2.33
N VAL A 72 4.33 -1.52 2.41
CA VAL A 72 5.69 -1.23 2.86
C VAL A 72 5.69 -0.11 3.90
N PHE A 73 6.58 -0.24 4.88
CA PHE A 73 6.58 0.63 6.06
C PHE A 73 7.99 1.11 6.40
N SER A 74 8.15 2.43 6.45
CA SER A 74 9.45 3.08 6.63
C SER A 74 10.03 2.86 8.03
N ASP A 75 9.17 2.81 9.05
CA ASP A 75 9.58 2.57 10.43
C ASP A 75 9.95 1.12 10.75
N VAL A 76 9.81 0.20 9.79
CA VAL A 76 10.21 -1.20 9.92
C VAL A 76 11.42 -1.53 9.08
N ASN A 77 11.40 -1.18 7.79
CA ASN A 77 12.52 -1.45 6.90
C ASN A 77 12.64 -0.33 5.85
N ASN A 78 13.48 0.66 6.17
CA ASN A 78 13.79 1.76 5.25
C ASN A 78 14.43 1.28 3.94
N ALA A 79 15.20 0.19 3.94
CA ALA A 79 15.82 -0.32 2.73
C ALA A 79 14.77 -0.86 1.73
N VAL A 80 13.78 -1.61 2.24
CA VAL A 80 12.62 -2.07 1.44
C VAL A 80 11.86 -0.89 0.85
N VAL A 81 11.59 0.13 1.65
CA VAL A 81 10.86 1.32 1.18
C VAL A 81 11.67 2.10 0.14
N ASN A 82 12.98 2.23 0.31
CA ASN A 82 13.84 2.87 -0.68
C ASN A 82 13.85 2.09 -2.01
N LYS A 83 13.92 0.75 -1.95
CA LYS A 83 13.86 -0.10 -3.15
C LYS A 83 12.55 0.08 -3.92
N VAL A 84 11.43 0.25 -3.22
CA VAL A 84 10.14 0.62 -3.82
C VAL A 84 10.23 1.96 -4.55
N PHE A 85 10.80 2.98 -3.92
CA PHE A 85 10.95 4.30 -4.55
C PHE A 85 11.93 4.31 -5.73
N ASP A 86 12.92 3.41 -5.75
CA ASP A 86 13.82 3.27 -6.89
C ASP A 86 13.11 2.64 -8.10
N TYR A 87 12.18 1.70 -7.85
CA TYR A 87 11.40 1.05 -8.91
C TYR A 87 10.24 1.92 -9.41
N ALA A 88 9.68 2.74 -8.53
CA ALA A 88 8.57 3.65 -8.82
C ALA A 88 8.96 5.11 -8.56
N PRO A 89 9.83 5.71 -9.42
CA PRO A 89 10.33 7.06 -9.22
C PRO A 89 9.24 8.14 -9.31
N SER A 90 8.08 7.80 -9.86
CA SER A 90 6.90 8.66 -9.92
C SER A 90 6.19 8.82 -8.57
N ILE A 91 6.46 7.95 -7.59
CA ILE A 91 5.92 8.10 -6.23
C ILE A 91 6.75 9.16 -5.49
N PRO A 92 6.12 10.21 -4.92
CA PRO A 92 6.83 11.17 -4.10
C PRO A 92 7.47 10.54 -2.86
N ARG A 93 8.78 10.73 -2.69
CA ARG A 93 9.51 10.23 -1.51
C ARG A 93 9.06 10.92 -0.23
N GLY A 94 9.09 10.16 0.87
CA GLY A 94 8.80 10.67 2.21
C GLY A 94 7.31 10.93 2.51
N LEU A 95 6.40 10.54 1.62
CA LEU A 95 4.96 10.64 1.84
C LEU A 95 4.35 9.28 2.17
N ASN A 96 3.42 9.28 3.14
CA ASN A 96 2.49 8.17 3.33
C ASN A 96 1.38 8.28 2.28
N GLY A 97 0.98 7.16 1.72
CA GLY A 97 -0.05 7.13 0.70
C GLY A 97 -0.30 5.76 0.13
N VAL A 98 -1.17 5.74 -0.87
CA VAL A 98 -1.52 4.56 -1.64
C VAL A 98 -1.25 4.87 -3.10
N ALA A 99 -0.42 4.05 -3.74
CA ALA A 99 -0.18 4.07 -5.17
C ALA A 99 -0.98 2.95 -5.83
N ILE A 100 -1.55 3.22 -7.00
CA ILE A 100 -2.20 2.23 -7.85
C ILE A 100 -1.40 2.11 -9.13
N PHE A 101 -1.03 0.88 -9.46
CA PHE A 101 -0.26 0.55 -10.65
C PHE A 101 -1.06 -0.33 -11.60
N ASN A 102 -0.81 -0.21 -12.90
CA ASN A 102 -1.13 -1.24 -13.90
C ASN A 102 0.17 -1.77 -14.49
N GLY A 103 0.57 -2.98 -14.09
CA GLY A 103 1.94 -3.43 -14.35
C GLY A 103 2.97 -2.50 -13.72
N SER A 104 3.85 -1.89 -14.52
CA SER A 104 4.87 -0.92 -14.05
C SER A 104 4.44 0.54 -14.12
N GLU A 105 3.26 0.84 -14.69
CA GLU A 105 2.76 2.21 -14.83
C GLU A 105 2.05 2.65 -13.55
N LEU A 106 2.47 3.80 -12.99
CA LEU A 106 1.73 4.44 -11.90
C LEU A 106 0.50 5.15 -12.49
N ILE A 107 -0.69 4.68 -12.10
CA ILE A 107 -1.97 5.26 -12.52
C ILE A 107 -2.35 6.42 -11.61
N GLU A 108 -2.29 6.19 -10.29
CA GLU A 108 -2.68 7.21 -9.31
C GLU A 108 -1.86 7.08 -8.03
N PHE A 109 -1.55 8.23 -7.42
CA PHE A 109 -1.00 8.29 -6.07
C PHE A 109 -1.90 9.13 -5.18
N ILE A 110 -2.49 8.47 -4.18
CA ILE A 110 -3.35 9.07 -3.18
C ILE A 110 -2.51 9.35 -1.93
N LYS A 111 -2.22 10.63 -1.72
CA LYS A 111 -1.53 11.09 -0.51
C LYS A 111 -2.45 10.97 0.70
N ILE A 112 -1.99 10.29 1.75
CA ILE A 112 -2.71 10.11 3.01
C ILE A 112 -2.00 10.92 4.09
N LEU A 113 -2.09 12.25 3.97
CA LEU A 113 -1.83 13.14 5.08
C LEU A 113 -3.18 13.64 5.61
N GLN A 114 -3.43 13.44 6.90
CA GLN A 114 -4.55 14.04 7.64
C GLN A 114 -5.97 13.65 7.14
N LEU A 115 -6.10 12.57 6.38
CA LEU A 115 -7.42 12.06 5.99
C LEU A 115 -7.98 11.17 7.11
N GLU A 116 -9.24 11.41 7.47
CA GLU A 116 -10.01 10.48 8.29
C GLU A 116 -10.22 9.15 7.55
N GLU A 117 -10.38 8.05 8.28
CA GLU A 117 -10.47 6.69 7.73
C GLU A 117 -11.54 6.56 6.62
N GLN A 118 -12.74 7.13 6.85
CA GLN A 118 -13.82 7.11 5.86
C GLN A 118 -13.44 7.87 4.57
N SER A 119 -12.72 8.98 4.71
CA SER A 119 -12.23 9.75 3.57
C SER A 119 -11.17 8.99 2.77
N VAL A 120 -10.38 8.15 3.44
CA VAL A 120 -9.39 7.27 2.77
C VAL A 120 -10.10 6.19 1.96
N SER A 121 -11.07 5.49 2.55
CA SER A 121 -11.83 4.45 1.86
C SER A 121 -12.52 4.98 0.59
N SER A 122 -13.30 6.07 0.71
CA SER A 122 -14.02 6.62 -0.44
C SER A 122 -13.10 7.11 -1.56
N LYS A 123 -11.95 7.72 -1.24
CA LYS A 123 -10.99 8.18 -2.26
C LYS A 123 -10.35 7.01 -3.00
N ILE A 124 -9.88 6.00 -2.26
CA ILE A 124 -9.25 4.82 -2.86
C ILE A 124 -10.27 4.04 -3.68
N LEU A 125 -11.48 3.84 -3.17
CA LEU A 125 -12.53 3.14 -3.92
C LEU A 125 -12.89 3.89 -5.21
N GLY A 126 -13.04 5.22 -5.16
CA GLY A 126 -13.29 6.03 -6.35
C GLY A 126 -12.19 5.90 -7.39
N ALA A 127 -10.92 5.93 -6.97
CA ALA A 127 -9.78 5.71 -7.84
C ALA A 127 -9.81 4.32 -8.49
N ILE A 128 -10.10 3.27 -7.71
CA ILE A 128 -10.17 1.89 -8.21
C ILE A 128 -11.31 1.70 -9.20
N LEU A 129 -12.51 2.22 -8.91
CA LEU A 129 -13.67 2.07 -9.80
C LEU A 129 -13.51 2.83 -11.13
N ASN A 130 -12.71 3.91 -11.14
CA ASN A 130 -12.37 4.62 -12.38
C ASN A 130 -11.44 3.83 -13.31
N LEU A 131 -10.82 2.74 -12.84
CA LEU A 131 -9.95 1.88 -13.66
C LEU A 131 -10.72 0.99 -14.65
N GLU A 132 -12.03 0.81 -14.44
CA GLU A 132 -12.91 -0.03 -15.28
C GLU A 132 -13.67 0.76 -16.35
N MET A 133 -13.60 2.10 -16.36
CA MET A 133 -14.25 2.96 -17.35
C MET A 133 -13.37 3.18 -18.60
#